data_AF-A0A8C0AMM0-F1
#
_entry.id   AF-A0A8C0AMM0-F1
#
_cell.length_a   1.000
_cell.length_b   1.000
_cell.length_c   1.000
_cell.angle_alpha   90.00
_cell.angle_beta   90.00
_cell.angle_gamma   90.00
#
_symmetry.space_group_name_H-M   'P 1'
#
loop_
_entity.id
_entity.type
_entity.pdbx_description
1 polymer ?
#
loop_
_entity_poly.entity_id
_entity_poly.type
_entity_poly.pdbx_seq_one_letter_code
_entity_poly.pdbx_strand_id
1 'polypeptide(L)'
;MVGRGAAHRVRVLSLARRGLWLYTHPLLKLLFLPQRCRCKFFSLTETPEDYTIMLDEEGFKGSVQVLQPDGDPRGLHHHAGRGRLQR
;
A
#
# COMPACT_ATOMS: atom_id res chain seq x y z
N MET A 1 -6.86 -30.05 15.65
CA MET A 1 -7.70 -29.16 14.81
C MET A 1 -6.84 -27.98 14.38
N VAL A 2 -6.16 -28.08 13.23
CA VAL A 2 -5.26 -27.02 12.74
C VAL A 2 -6.11 -25.89 12.19
N GLY A 3 -6.08 -24.73 12.83
CA GLY A 3 -6.72 -23.51 12.34
C GLY A 3 -6.15 -23.14 10.97
N ARG A 4 -7.01 -23.09 9.95
CA ARG A 4 -6.65 -22.58 8.63
C ARG A 4 -6.45 -21.06 8.74
N GLY A 5 -5.25 -20.62 9.10
CA GLY A 5 -4.88 -19.21 9.04
C GLY A 5 -4.89 -18.74 7.59
N ALA A 6 -5.83 -17.85 7.24
CA ALA A 6 -5.87 -17.24 5.91
C ALA A 6 -4.62 -16.36 5.74
N ALA A 7 -3.65 -16.82 4.95
CA ALA A 7 -2.47 -16.04 4.64
C ALA A 7 -2.87 -14.82 3.80
N HIS A 8 -2.71 -13.62 4.33
CA HIS A 8 -2.87 -12.39 3.56
C HIS A 8 -1.61 -12.17 2.72
N ARG A 9 -1.78 -12.08 1.39
CA ARG A 9 -0.69 -11.64 0.49
C ARG A 9 -0.59 -10.13 0.60
N VAL A 10 0.55 -9.66 1.11
CA VAL A 10 0.82 -8.24 1.35
C VAL A 10 1.91 -7.77 0.39
N ARG A 11 1.75 -6.55 -0.12
CA ARG A 11 2.74 -5.78 -0.87
C ARG A 11 3.41 -4.80 0.07
N VAL A 12 4.73 -4.69 -0.04
CA VAL A 12 5.51 -3.65 0.63
C VAL A 12 5.97 -2.64 -0.42
N LEU A 13 5.80 -1.36 -0.12
CA LEU A 13 6.18 -0.23 -0.97
C LEU A 13 6.99 0.76 -0.14
N SER A 14 8.01 1.36 -0.75
CA SER A 14 8.70 2.54 -0.24
C SER A 14 8.28 3.72 -1.10
N LEU A 15 7.81 4.78 -0.46
CA LEU A 15 7.40 6.02 -1.11
C LEU A 15 8.32 7.16 -0.67
N ALA A 16 9.03 7.73 -1.64
CA ALA A 16 9.88 8.88 -1.37
C ALA A 16 9.05 10.04 -0.80
N ARG A 17 9.60 10.75 0.20
CA ARG A 17 8.92 11.89 0.86
C ARG A 17 8.39 12.92 -0.13
N ARG A 18 9.16 13.22 -1.19
CA ARG A 18 8.78 14.16 -2.26
C ARG A 18 7.59 13.70 -3.10
N GLY A 19 7.31 12.40 -3.14
CA GLY A 19 6.19 11.81 -3.88
C GLY A 19 4.94 11.61 -3.03
N LEU A 20 4.97 11.83 -1.72
CA LEU A 20 3.85 11.53 -0.82
C LEU A 20 2.54 12.21 -1.22
N TRP A 21 2.63 13.46 -1.70
CA TRP A 21 1.45 14.26 -2.07
C TRP A 21 0.64 13.62 -3.21
N LEU A 22 1.28 12.90 -4.13
CA LEU A 22 0.60 12.12 -5.18
C LEU A 22 -0.24 10.98 -4.59
N TYR A 23 0.11 10.53 -3.39
CA TYR A 23 -0.54 9.43 -2.69
C TYR A 23 -1.48 9.89 -1.57
N THR A 24 -1.59 11.20 -1.29
CA THR A 24 -2.46 11.69 -0.21
C THR A 24 -3.92 11.25 -0.40
N HIS A 25 -4.48 11.39 -1.59
CA HIS A 25 -5.86 10.95 -1.86
C HIS A 25 -6.07 9.44 -1.63
N PRO A 26 -5.29 8.52 -2.25
CA PRO A 26 -5.45 7.10 -1.99
C PRO A 26 -5.13 6.71 -0.54
N LEU A 27 -4.16 7.34 0.13
CA LEU A 27 -3.85 7.09 1.55
C LEU A 27 -5.00 7.47 2.47
N LEU A 28 -5.61 8.65 2.28
CA LEU A 28 -6.78 9.07 3.05
C LEU A 28 -7.97 8.11 2.85
N LYS A 29 -8.15 7.61 1.62
CA LYS A 29 -9.18 6.61 1.32
C LYS A 29 -8.95 5.31 2.08
N LEU A 30 -7.70 4.83 2.13
CA LEU A 30 -7.32 3.62 2.87
C LEU A 30 -7.44 3.79 4.39
N LEU A 31 -7.10 4.98 4.92
CA LEU A 31 -7.14 5.28 6.36
C LEU A 31 -8.56 5.51 6.88
N PHE A 32 -9.38 6.26 6.14
CA PHE A 32 -10.62 6.83 6.70
C PHE A 32 -11.89 6.36 6.00
N LEU A 33 -11.80 5.71 4.83
CA LEU A 33 -12.98 5.33 4.03
C LEU A 33 -13.04 3.81 3.76
N PRO A 34 -13.16 2.96 4.80
CA PRO A 34 -13.16 1.50 4.64
C PRO A 34 -14.32 0.98 3.77
N GLN A 35 -15.43 1.71 3.67
CA GLN A 35 -16.56 1.35 2.78
C GLN A 35 -16.24 1.60 1.28
N ARG A 36 -15.18 2.35 0.98
CA ARG A 36 -14.75 2.72 -0.38
C ARG A 36 -13.57 1.88 -0.89
N CYS A 37 -13.01 1.00 -0.07
CA CYS A 37 -11.93 0.11 -0.45
C CYS A 37 -12.12 -1.31 0.14
N ARG A 38 -11.69 -2.35 -0.58
CA ARG A 38 -11.74 -3.74 -0.08
C ARG A 38 -10.47 -4.16 0.67
N CYS A 39 -9.63 -3.19 1.02
CA CYS A 39 -8.38 -3.40 1.74
C CYS A 39 -8.67 -3.86 3.17
N LYS A 40 -8.11 -5.01 3.56
CA LYS A 40 -8.26 -5.61 4.91
C LYS A 40 -6.97 -5.51 5.73
N PHE A 41 -5.84 -5.21 5.08
CA PHE A 41 -4.57 -4.98 5.71
C PHE A 41 -3.93 -3.72 5.13
N PHE A 42 -3.66 -2.73 5.98
CA PHE A 42 -2.98 -1.50 5.63
C PHE A 42 -2.11 -1.05 6.80
N SER A 43 -0.86 -0.69 6.51
CA SER A 43 0.07 -0.05 7.43
C SER A 43 0.83 1.03 6.67
N LEU A 44 1.06 2.16 7.33
CA LEU A 44 1.88 3.27 6.87
C LEU A 44 2.86 3.59 7.99
N THR A 45 4.14 3.63 7.69
CA THR A 45 5.20 3.97 8.62
C THR A 45 6.06 5.05 8.01
N GLU A 46 6.17 6.19 8.69
CA GLU A 46 7.13 7.24 8.33
C GLU A 46 8.51 6.88 8.88
N THR A 47 9.53 6.99 8.05
CA THR A 47 10.94 6.90 8.42
C THR A 47 11.64 8.21 8.07
N PRO A 48 12.83 8.52 8.58
CA PRO A 48 13.57 9.70 8.14
C PRO A 48 13.77 9.77 6.61
N GLU A 49 13.94 8.62 5.96
CA GLU A 49 14.24 8.51 4.54
C GLU A 49 12.98 8.51 3.64
N ASP A 50 11.90 7.87 4.08
CA ASP A 50 10.74 7.55 3.24
C ASP A 50 9.44 7.29 4.02
N TYR A 51 8.42 6.85 3.30
CA TYR A 51 7.22 6.23 3.86
C TYR A 51 7.13 4.77 3.42
N THR A 52 7.17 3.85 4.36
CA THR A 52 6.92 2.43 4.10
C THR A 52 5.42 2.16 4.17
N ILE A 53 4.87 1.56 3.11
CA ILE A 53 3.45 1.18 3.02
C ILE A 53 3.36 -0.34 2.88
N MET A 54 2.59 -0.98 3.75
CA MET A 54 2.24 -2.38 3.62
C MET A 54 0.74 -2.52 3.42
N LEU A 55 0.33 -3.17 2.34
CA LEU A 55 -1.10 -3.34 2.04
C LEU A 55 -1.38 -4.64 1.30
N ASP A 56 -2.59 -5.18 1.46
CA ASP A 56 -2.99 -6.36 0.69
C ASP A 56 -3.20 -6.06 -0.82
N GLU A 57 -3.37 -7.12 -1.61
CA GLU A 57 -3.56 -7.02 -3.06
C GLU A 57 -4.77 -6.15 -3.47
N GLU A 58 -5.84 -6.12 -2.67
CA GLU A 58 -7.03 -5.32 -2.99
C GLU A 58 -6.79 -3.84 -2.69
N GLY A 59 -6.08 -3.52 -1.60
CA GLY A 59 -5.58 -2.18 -1.34
C GLY A 59 -4.63 -1.69 -2.44
N PHE A 60 -3.73 -2.56 -2.90
CA PHE A 60 -2.75 -2.23 -3.94
C PHE A 60 -3.42 -1.92 -5.29
N LYS A 61 -4.40 -2.71 -5.72
CA LYS A 61 -5.15 -2.43 -6.96
C LYS A 61 -5.91 -1.10 -6.88
N GLY A 62 -6.49 -0.80 -5.72
CA GLY A 62 -7.26 0.43 -5.50
C GLY A 62 -6.42 1.70 -5.42
N SER A 63 -5.13 1.60 -5.04
CA SER A 63 -4.21 2.73 -5.02
C SER A 63 -3.56 3.00 -6.37
N VAL A 64 -3.22 1.95 -7.13
CA VAL A 64 -2.52 2.07 -8.44
C VAL A 64 -3.42 2.63 -9.55
N GLN A 65 -4.74 2.42 -9.50
CA GLN A 65 -5.67 2.98 -10.49
C GLN A 65 -5.73 4.52 -10.50
N VAL A 66 -5.28 5.19 -9.43
CA VAL A 66 -5.28 6.66 -9.34
C VAL A 66 -4.02 7.27 -9.98
N LEU A 67 -2.96 6.50 -10.20
CA LEU A 67 -1.65 6.99 -10.71
C LEU A 67 -1.43 6.83 -12.21
N GLN A 68 -2.41 6.30 -12.95
CA GLN A 68 -2.33 6.18 -14.40
C GLN A 68 -3.40 7.06 -15.06
N PRO A 69 -3.11 8.36 -15.23
CA PRO A 69 -3.40 8.93 -16.54
C PRO A 69 -2.17 9.51 -17.26
N ASP A 70 -1.14 10.03 -16.57
CA ASP A 70 -0.06 10.80 -17.23
C ASP A 70 1.34 10.60 -16.60
N GLY A 71 2.05 9.55 -17.01
CA GLY A 71 3.42 9.66 -17.56
C GLY A 71 4.63 10.22 -16.78
N ASP A 72 4.86 9.94 -15.48
CA ASP A 72 6.23 10.08 -14.91
C ASP A 72 6.64 8.87 -14.02
N PRO A 73 7.66 8.06 -14.43
CA PRO A 73 8.04 6.84 -13.73
C PRO A 73 9.14 7.00 -12.66
N ARG A 74 9.57 8.21 -12.28
CA ARG A 74 10.80 8.38 -11.46
C ARG A 74 10.60 8.49 -9.93
N GLY A 75 9.39 8.34 -9.42
CA GLY A 75 9.10 8.46 -7.97
C GLY A 75 8.98 7.14 -7.19
N LEU A 76 8.86 6.01 -7.88
CA LEU A 76 8.65 4.71 -7.22
C LEU A 76 9.90 3.85 -7.25
N HIS A 77 10.63 3.83 -6.14
CA HIS A 77 11.57 2.75 -5.87
C HIS A 77 10.79 1.52 -5.41
N HIS A 78 10.38 0.70 -6.38
CA HIS A 78 9.75 -0.60 -6.13
C HIS A 78 10.76 -1.60 -5.54
N HIS A 79 11.10 -1.51 -4.26
CA HIS A 79 11.54 -2.70 -3.52
C HIS A 79 10.30 -3.50 -3.10
N ALA A 80 9.60 -4.08 -4.07
CA ALA A 80 8.42 -4.89 -3.85
C ALA A 80 8.82 -6.26 -3.27
N GLY A 81 9.09 -6.32 -1.97
CA GLY A 81 9.15 -7.57 -1.23
C GLY A 81 7.73 -8.15 -1.07
N ARG A 82 7.56 -9.46 -1.34
CA ARG A 82 6.34 -10.19 -0.97
C ARG A 82 6.54 -10.77 0.43
N GLY A 83 5.79 -10.27 1.40
CA GLY A 83 5.76 -10.81 2.77
C GLY A 83 4.51 -11.65 3.02
N ARG A 84 4.61 -12.67 3.89
CA ARG A 84 3.46 -13.41 4.41
C ARG A 84 3.24 -13.00 5.85
N LEU A 85 2.17 -12.27 6.13
CA LEU A 85 1.82 -11.92 7.51
C LEU A 85 1.10 -13.10 8.16
N GLN A 86 1.64 -13.63 9.24
CA GLN A 86 0.99 -14.63 10.10
C GLN A 86 0.41 -13.88 11.30
N ARG A 87 -0.86 -14.14 11.64
CA ARG A 87 -1.52 -13.57 12.83
C ARG A 87 -1.07 -14.29 14.08
#